data_AF-A0A225VTL1-F1
#
_entry.id   AF-A0A225VTL1-F1
#
_cell.length_a   1.000
_cell.length_b   1.000
_cell.length_c   1.000
_cell.angle_alpha   90.00
_cell.angle_beta   90.00
_cell.angle_gamma   90.00
#
_symmetry.space_group_name_H-M   'P 1'
#
loop_
_entity.id
_entity.type
_entity.pdbx_description
1 polymer ?
#
loop_
_entity_poly.entity_id
_entity_poly.type
_entity_poly.pdbx_seq_one_letter_code
_entity_poly.pdbx_strand_id
1 'polypeptide(L)'
;MNRDERNRRLSRTKKGEDGSEFVPEGFDPYQRTFICTHGWKKRKSRSGGSRPRQHIRLTNCPFRFVVQWNLRRGELQVKNGYFKHNHAVSSAAFATYPTSRGIQNPLVEARVEGMLAVGAKRSRIYDYLLEHDQNVIQVDVDNLVRSHTSAVSSVDDNDATARELAAFAAADPENISSVAETDAGETGVISLATAHMRRTFGRFCEVLLVDCSHKTNRCVPNIQFLLSRIKPGQNPGLIYFC
;
A
#
# COMPACT_ATOMS: atom_id res chain seq x y z
N MET A 1 -22.38 7.67 -9.71
CA MET A 1 -22.29 8.47 -10.95
C MET A 1 -21.89 9.86 -10.54
N ASN A 2 -20.83 10.42 -11.13
CA ASN A 2 -20.34 11.75 -10.78
C ASN A 2 -21.31 12.84 -11.30
N ARG A 3 -21.41 13.96 -10.57
CA ARG A 3 -22.09 15.21 -10.96
C ARG A 3 -21.84 15.60 -12.42
N ASP A 4 -20.58 15.70 -12.82
CA ASP A 4 -20.19 16.22 -14.13
C ASP A 4 -20.62 15.31 -15.26
N GLU A 5 -20.46 14.00 -15.06
CA GLU A 5 -20.92 12.98 -15.99
C GLU A 5 -22.45 13.02 -16.14
N ARG A 6 -23.20 13.35 -15.08
CA ARG A 6 -24.65 13.56 -15.18
C ARG A 6 -25.00 14.81 -15.97
N ASN A 7 -24.43 15.95 -15.61
CA ASN A 7 -24.75 17.23 -16.23
C ASN A 7 -24.38 17.21 -17.73
N ARG A 8 -23.24 16.58 -18.08
CA ARG A 8 -22.84 16.30 -19.47
C ARG A 8 -23.83 15.41 -20.22
N ARG A 9 -24.45 14.42 -19.56
CA ARG A 9 -25.50 13.59 -20.19
C ARG A 9 -26.81 14.35 -20.35
N LEU A 10 -27.18 15.18 -19.37
CA LEU A 10 -28.41 15.97 -19.38
C LEU A 10 -28.39 17.06 -20.44
N SER A 11 -27.26 17.72 -20.66
CA SER A 11 -27.12 18.75 -21.70
C SER A 11 -27.36 18.22 -23.11
N ARG A 12 -27.30 16.89 -23.31
CA ARG A 12 -27.64 16.21 -24.57
C ARG A 12 -29.12 15.85 -24.71
N THR A 13 -29.97 16.25 -23.76
CA THR A 13 -31.41 15.96 -23.74
C THR A 13 -32.21 17.25 -23.68
N LYS A 14 -33.47 17.23 -24.17
CA LYS A 14 -34.39 18.38 -24.09
C LYS A 14 -34.59 18.92 -22.66
N LYS A 15 -34.37 18.09 -21.64
CA LYS A 15 -34.47 18.48 -20.22
C LYS A 15 -33.28 19.30 -19.71
N GLY A 16 -32.16 19.29 -20.43
CA GLY A 16 -30.95 20.03 -20.09
C GLY A 16 -30.85 21.41 -20.73
N GLU A 17 -31.79 21.80 -21.58
CA GLU A 17 -31.78 23.10 -22.29
C GLU A 17 -31.98 24.28 -21.31
N ASP A 18 -32.82 24.11 -20.29
CA ASP A 18 -33.14 25.13 -19.28
C ASP A 18 -32.11 25.19 -18.12
N GLY A 19 -31.19 24.22 -18.03
CA GLY A 19 -30.16 24.14 -16.97
C GLY A 19 -30.68 23.94 -15.54
N SER A 20 -31.99 24.08 -15.30
CA SER A 20 -32.65 23.96 -13.99
C SER A 20 -32.54 22.58 -13.34
N GLU A 21 -32.32 21.52 -14.12
CA GLU A 21 -32.09 20.16 -13.63
C GLU A 21 -30.61 19.77 -13.46
N PHE A 22 -29.68 20.72 -13.62
CA PHE A 22 -28.27 20.47 -13.33
C PHE A 22 -28.03 20.28 -11.83
N VAL A 23 -27.15 19.33 -11.50
CA VAL A 23 -26.71 19.12 -10.14
C VAL A 23 -25.77 20.29 -9.75
N PRO A 24 -26.02 20.99 -8.64
CA PRO A 24 -25.16 22.07 -8.17
C PRO A 24 -23.75 21.62 -7.80
N GLU A 25 -22.86 22.59 -7.66
CA GLU A 25 -21.51 22.40 -7.16
C GLU A 25 -21.50 21.89 -5.72
N GLY A 26 -20.53 21.02 -5.37
CA GLY A 26 -20.45 20.37 -4.04
C GLY A 26 -21.24 19.07 -3.88
N PHE A 27 -22.12 18.71 -4.82
CA PHE A 27 -22.94 17.49 -4.75
C PHE A 27 -22.34 16.31 -5.53
N ASP A 28 -21.08 15.97 -5.24
CA ASP A 28 -20.41 14.78 -5.79
C ASP A 28 -20.15 13.72 -4.70
N PRO A 29 -20.49 12.44 -4.94
CA PRO A 29 -21.25 11.91 -6.06
C PRO A 29 -22.74 12.20 -5.97
N TYR A 30 -23.33 12.65 -7.08
CA TYR A 30 -24.78 12.86 -7.22
C TYR A 30 -25.63 11.64 -6.84
N GLN A 31 -25.08 10.44 -7.12
CA GLN A 31 -25.74 9.17 -6.86
C GLN A 31 -24.74 8.13 -6.36
N ARG A 32 -25.07 7.49 -5.23
CA ARG A 32 -24.36 6.34 -4.68
C ARG A 32 -25.23 5.09 -4.71
N THR A 33 -24.65 3.98 -5.15
CA THR A 33 -25.30 2.67 -5.11
C THR A 33 -24.74 1.89 -3.94
N PHE A 34 -25.62 1.45 -3.05
CA PHE A 34 -25.28 0.59 -1.93
C PHE A 34 -25.62 -0.86 -2.30
N ILE A 35 -24.71 -1.76 -1.98
CA ILE A 35 -24.87 -3.20 -2.19
C ILE A 35 -24.45 -3.92 -0.91
N CYS A 36 -24.93 -5.15 -0.73
CA CYS A 36 -24.40 -6.00 0.32
C CYS A 36 -22.91 -6.32 0.07
N THR A 37 -22.13 -6.54 1.14
CA THR A 37 -20.73 -7.02 1.05
C THR A 37 -20.61 -8.34 0.29
N HIS A 38 -21.67 -9.16 0.29
CA HIS A 38 -21.77 -10.40 -0.47
C HIS A 38 -22.34 -10.22 -1.89
N GLY A 39 -22.71 -8.98 -2.25
CA GLY A 39 -23.36 -8.62 -3.52
C GLY A 39 -22.43 -8.57 -4.73
N TRP A 40 -21.11 -8.65 -4.53
CA TRP A 40 -20.20 -8.68 -5.67
C TRP A 40 -20.31 -10.02 -6.41
N LYS A 41 -20.24 -9.94 -7.74
CA LYS A 41 -20.15 -11.13 -8.58
C LYS A 41 -18.84 -11.86 -8.29
N LYS A 42 -18.90 -13.20 -8.23
CA LYS A 42 -17.69 -14.04 -8.13
C LYS A 42 -16.73 -13.66 -9.27
N ARG A 43 -15.56 -13.12 -8.93
CA ARG A 43 -14.51 -12.86 -9.92
C ARG A 43 -13.97 -14.19 -10.43
N LYS A 44 -13.92 -14.37 -11.75
CA LYS A 44 -13.22 -15.50 -12.38
C LYS A 44 -11.78 -15.53 -11.87
N SER A 45 -11.32 -16.69 -11.42
CA SER A 45 -9.92 -16.83 -10.98
C SER A 45 -9.00 -16.70 -12.19
N ARG A 46 -7.88 -15.98 -12.04
CA ARG A 46 -6.79 -15.94 -13.01
C ARG A 46 -5.59 -16.82 -12.60
N SER A 47 -5.69 -17.52 -11.47
CA SER A 47 -4.60 -18.34 -10.92
C SER A 47 -4.65 -19.78 -11.44
N GLY A 48 -3.49 -20.38 -11.71
CA GLY A 48 -3.35 -21.81 -12.03
C GLY A 48 -3.65 -22.80 -10.88
N GLY A 49 -4.11 -22.31 -9.71
CA GLY A 49 -4.61 -23.15 -8.62
C GLY A 49 -3.59 -23.57 -7.56
N SER A 50 -2.31 -23.21 -7.70
CA SER A 50 -1.24 -23.64 -6.79
C SER A 50 -1.32 -23.11 -5.36
N ARG A 51 -2.15 -22.09 -5.09
CA ARG A 51 -2.37 -21.55 -3.73
C ARG A 51 -3.87 -21.65 -3.37
N PRO A 52 -4.22 -22.15 -2.17
CA PRO A 52 -5.60 -22.20 -1.73
C PRO A 52 -6.21 -20.81 -1.72
N ARG A 53 -7.39 -20.69 -2.31
CA ARG A 53 -8.09 -19.42 -2.44
C ARG A 53 -8.56 -18.98 -1.05
N GLN A 54 -8.24 -17.75 -0.67
CA GLN A 54 -8.83 -17.12 0.51
C GLN A 54 -10.36 -17.18 0.40
N HIS A 55 -11.06 -17.41 1.51
CA HIS A 55 -12.51 -17.52 1.52
C HIS A 55 -13.16 -16.20 1.08
N ILE A 56 -13.59 -16.15 -0.19
CA ILE A 56 -14.23 -14.98 -0.78
C ILE A 56 -15.73 -15.07 -0.55
N ARG A 57 -16.25 -14.15 0.27
CA ARG A 57 -17.66 -14.04 0.72
C ARG A 57 -18.67 -13.65 -0.38
N LEU A 58 -18.49 -14.09 -1.63
CA LEU A 58 -19.32 -13.61 -2.75
C LEU A 58 -20.45 -14.58 -3.07
N THR A 59 -21.63 -14.32 -2.50
CA THR A 59 -22.88 -15.09 -2.75
C THR A 59 -23.74 -14.50 -3.86
N ASN A 60 -23.27 -13.43 -4.53
CA ASN A 60 -24.05 -12.67 -5.50
C ASN A 60 -25.38 -12.19 -4.89
N CYS A 61 -25.30 -11.66 -3.67
CA CYS A 61 -26.45 -11.17 -2.93
C CYS A 61 -27.21 -10.09 -3.72
N PRO A 62 -28.54 -10.23 -3.91
CA PRO A 62 -29.33 -9.29 -4.71
C PRO A 62 -29.60 -7.97 -3.98
N PHE A 63 -29.33 -7.88 -2.68
CA PHE A 63 -29.55 -6.68 -1.87
C PHE A 63 -28.82 -5.47 -2.47
N ARG A 64 -29.59 -4.44 -2.83
CA ARG A 64 -29.07 -3.18 -3.37
C ARG A 64 -30.08 -2.06 -3.24
N PHE A 65 -29.60 -0.83 -3.15
CA PHE A 65 -30.43 0.35 -3.34
C PHE A 65 -29.56 1.51 -3.82
N VAL A 66 -30.21 2.54 -4.33
CA VAL A 66 -29.56 3.75 -4.81
C VAL A 66 -29.99 4.90 -3.94
N VAL A 67 -29.04 5.69 -3.46
CA VAL A 67 -29.31 7.00 -2.84
C VAL A 67 -28.94 8.06 -3.87
N GLN A 68 -29.89 8.95 -4.15
CA GLN A 68 -29.78 9.98 -5.18
C GLN A 68 -30.34 11.30 -4.66
N TRP A 69 -29.68 12.41 -4.99
CA TRP A 69 -30.21 13.74 -4.68
C TRP A 69 -31.40 14.09 -5.58
N ASN A 70 -32.53 14.46 -4.98
CA ASN A 70 -33.72 14.93 -5.68
C ASN A 70 -33.70 16.46 -5.79
N LEU A 71 -33.33 16.96 -6.97
CA LEU A 71 -33.20 18.40 -7.22
C LEU A 71 -34.52 19.18 -7.07
N ARG A 72 -35.67 18.55 -7.32
CA ARG A 72 -36.98 19.21 -7.23
C ARG A 72 -37.47 19.36 -5.78
N ARG A 73 -37.10 18.40 -4.92
CA ARG A 73 -37.53 18.37 -3.51
C ARG A 73 -36.45 18.86 -2.56
N GLY A 74 -35.20 19.00 -3.02
CA GLY A 74 -34.07 19.40 -2.17
C GLY A 74 -33.69 18.36 -1.12
N GLU A 75 -33.97 17.07 -1.35
CA GLU A 75 -33.76 16.00 -0.37
C GLU A 75 -33.08 14.76 -0.99
N LEU A 76 -32.49 13.91 -0.15
CA LEU A 76 -31.99 12.60 -0.56
C LEU A 76 -33.13 11.59 -0.71
N GLN A 77 -33.18 10.88 -1.83
CA GLN A 77 -34.17 9.86 -2.11
C GLN A 77 -33.53 8.49 -2.32
N VAL A 78 -34.13 7.46 -1.71
CA VAL A 78 -33.80 6.07 -1.97
C VAL A 78 -34.61 5.57 -3.17
N LYS A 79 -33.94 4.98 -4.16
CA LYS A 79 -34.53 4.41 -5.38
C LYS A 79 -33.99 3.02 -5.68
N ASN A 80 -34.71 2.29 -6.54
CA ASN A 80 -34.31 1.00 -7.09
C ASN A 80 -33.86 0.00 -6.00
N GLY A 81 -34.60 -0.01 -4.89
CA GLY A 81 -34.30 -0.81 -3.72
C GLY A 81 -34.76 -2.25 -3.88
N TYR A 82 -33.85 -3.19 -3.63
CA TYR A 82 -34.11 -4.59 -3.39
C TYR A 82 -33.53 -4.94 -2.02
N PHE A 83 -34.40 -5.15 -1.03
CA PHE A 83 -34.01 -5.25 0.38
C PHE A 83 -34.00 -6.69 0.92
N LYS A 84 -33.93 -7.70 0.05
CA LYS A 84 -33.86 -9.11 0.46
C LYS A 84 -32.42 -9.62 0.33
N HIS A 85 -31.96 -10.30 1.38
CA HIS A 85 -30.70 -11.04 1.37
C HIS A 85 -30.94 -12.50 0.98
N ASN A 86 -29.94 -13.13 0.34
CA ASN A 86 -29.93 -14.56 0.03
C ASN A 86 -28.98 -15.36 0.93
N HIS A 87 -28.54 -14.76 2.04
CA HIS A 87 -27.64 -15.34 3.02
C HIS A 87 -28.03 -14.82 4.41
N ALA A 88 -27.59 -15.51 5.46
CA ALA A 88 -27.79 -15.04 6.82
C ALA A 88 -27.08 -13.71 7.05
N VAL A 89 -27.76 -12.78 7.71
CA VAL A 89 -27.21 -11.51 8.18
C VAL A 89 -27.27 -11.54 9.70
N SER A 90 -26.13 -11.42 10.36
CA SER A 90 -26.05 -11.38 11.81
C SER A 90 -25.05 -10.31 12.26
N SER A 91 -25.31 -9.74 13.44
CA SER A 91 -24.39 -8.81 14.10
C SER A 91 -23.02 -9.46 14.34
N ALA A 92 -23.01 -10.71 14.77
CA ALA A 92 -21.79 -11.50 14.96
C ALA A 92 -20.98 -11.64 13.65
N ALA A 93 -21.65 -11.93 12.52
CA ALA A 93 -20.97 -12.00 11.23
C ALA A 93 -20.39 -10.65 10.82
N PHE A 94 -21.15 -9.56 11.03
CA PHE A 94 -20.69 -8.20 10.78
C PHE A 94 -19.45 -7.87 11.63
N ALA A 95 -19.42 -8.19 12.92
CA ALA A 95 -18.29 -7.92 13.81
C ALA A 95 -16.95 -8.49 13.30
N THR A 96 -16.96 -9.59 12.56
CA THR A 96 -15.75 -10.18 11.97
C THR A 96 -15.17 -9.38 10.77
N TYR A 97 -15.85 -8.33 10.32
CA TYR A 97 -15.45 -7.60 9.11
C TYR A 97 -14.29 -6.66 9.40
N PRO A 98 -13.29 -6.54 8.52
CA PRO A 98 -12.17 -5.62 8.74
C PRO A 98 -12.60 -4.18 9.06
N THR A 99 -13.69 -3.69 8.46
CA THR A 99 -14.21 -2.34 8.67
C THR A 99 -14.91 -2.14 10.01
N SER A 100 -15.39 -3.20 10.65
CA SER A 100 -16.04 -3.15 11.96
C SER A 100 -15.11 -3.54 13.11
N ARG A 101 -13.92 -4.04 12.78
CA ARG A 101 -12.86 -4.37 13.74
C ARG A 101 -11.97 -3.16 13.96
N GLY A 102 -11.35 -3.12 15.13
CA GLY A 102 -10.45 -2.05 15.53
C GLY A 102 -10.65 -1.65 16.99
N ILE A 103 -9.86 -0.67 17.40
CA ILE A 103 -9.92 -0.05 18.72
C ILE A 103 -10.91 1.11 18.62
N GLN A 104 -11.97 1.07 19.41
CA GLN A 104 -13.02 2.10 19.44
C GLN A 104 -12.81 3.10 20.57
N ASN A 105 -12.17 2.68 21.67
CA ASN A 105 -11.96 3.52 22.84
C ASN A 105 -10.61 4.25 22.74
N PRO A 106 -10.60 5.60 22.64
CA PRO A 106 -9.35 6.37 22.52
C PRO A 106 -8.40 6.20 23.71
N LEU A 107 -8.92 5.95 24.91
CA LEU A 107 -8.08 5.74 26.10
C LEU A 107 -7.33 4.40 26.04
N VAL A 108 -7.99 3.37 25.50
CA VAL A 108 -7.40 2.05 25.28
C VAL A 108 -6.36 2.13 24.17
N GLU A 109 -6.65 2.88 23.11
CA GLU A 109 -5.71 3.14 22.02
C GLU A 109 -4.42 3.83 22.53
N ALA A 110 -4.56 4.90 23.30
CA ALA A 110 -3.41 5.61 23.89
C ALA A 110 -2.58 4.70 24.82
N ARG A 111 -3.24 3.83 25.60
CA ARG A 111 -2.53 2.85 26.44
C ARG A 111 -1.76 1.84 25.60
N VAL A 112 -2.35 1.34 24.51
CA VAL A 112 -1.69 0.42 23.59
C VAL A 112 -0.52 1.08 22.88
N GLU A 113 -0.63 2.35 22.50
CA GLU A 113 0.50 3.12 21.96
C GLU A 113 1.69 3.15 22.95
N GLY A 114 1.42 3.40 24.23
CA GLY A 114 2.43 3.29 25.29
C GLY A 114 3.02 1.89 25.41
N MET A 115 2.20 0.83 25.29
CA MET A 115 2.67 -0.56 25.27
C MET A 115 3.57 -0.87 24.07
N LEU A 116 3.26 -0.30 22.90
CA LEU A 116 4.07 -0.44 21.69
C LEU A 116 5.43 0.25 21.86
N ALA A 117 5.45 1.46 22.42
CA ALA A 117 6.67 2.23 22.64
C ALA A 117 7.68 1.51 23.55
N VAL A 118 7.21 0.78 24.57
CA VAL A 118 8.08 -0.02 25.46
C VAL A 118 8.36 -1.43 24.93
N GLY A 119 7.93 -1.76 23.71
CA GLY A 119 8.17 -3.05 23.09
C GLY A 119 7.41 -4.21 23.76
N ALA A 120 6.20 -3.96 24.27
CA ALA A 120 5.40 -5.01 24.91
C ALA A 120 5.13 -6.19 23.97
N LYS A 121 5.04 -7.39 24.54
CA LYS A 121 4.75 -8.60 23.77
C LYS A 121 3.36 -8.50 23.12
N ARG A 122 3.27 -8.94 21.86
CA ARG A 122 2.02 -8.98 21.07
C ARG A 122 0.87 -9.67 21.80
N SER A 123 1.16 -10.77 22.52
CA SER A 123 0.15 -11.46 23.32
C SER A 123 -0.43 -10.58 24.43
N ARG A 124 0.42 -9.82 25.13
CA ARG A 124 -0.02 -8.90 26.20
C ARG A 124 -0.86 -7.75 25.66
N ILE A 125 -0.54 -7.24 24.47
CA ILE A 125 -1.34 -6.21 23.81
C ILE A 125 -2.71 -6.79 23.42
N TYR A 126 -2.73 -8.02 22.89
CA TYR A 126 -3.97 -8.70 22.53
C TYR A 126 -4.86 -8.98 23.75
N ASP A 127 -4.29 -9.53 24.84
CA ASP A 127 -5.01 -9.79 26.09
C ASP A 127 -5.61 -8.50 26.65
N TYR A 128 -4.82 -7.41 26.68
CA TYR A 128 -5.29 -6.10 27.11
C TYR A 128 -6.47 -5.59 26.27
N LEU A 129 -6.39 -5.73 24.95
CA LEU A 129 -7.49 -5.32 24.06
C LEU A 129 -8.76 -6.13 24.27
N LEU A 130 -8.65 -7.44 24.52
CA LEU A 130 -9.78 -8.31 24.84
C LEU A 130 -10.41 -7.96 26.19
N GLU A 131 -9.61 -7.70 27.22
CA GLU A 131 -10.07 -7.28 28.55
C GLU A 131 -10.83 -5.96 28.53
N HIS A 132 -10.65 -5.14 27.49
CA HIS A 132 -11.31 -3.84 27.32
C HIS A 132 -12.38 -3.88 26.21
N ASP A 133 -12.92 -5.06 25.89
CA ASP A 133 -14.02 -5.27 24.95
C ASP A 133 -13.75 -4.71 23.53
N GLN A 134 -12.48 -4.66 23.11
CA GLN A 134 -12.13 -4.20 21.76
C GLN A 134 -12.31 -5.33 20.75
N ASN A 135 -12.95 -5.01 19.61
CA ASN A 135 -13.22 -5.98 18.55
C ASN A 135 -12.00 -6.15 17.64
N VAL A 136 -11.03 -6.94 18.09
CA VAL A 136 -9.76 -7.18 17.39
C VAL A 136 -9.45 -8.68 17.27
N ILE A 137 -8.64 -9.04 16.28
CA ILE A 137 -8.00 -10.34 16.19
C ILE A 137 -6.48 -10.21 16.23
N GLN A 138 -5.76 -11.32 16.42
CA GLN A 138 -4.30 -11.33 16.47
C GLN A 138 -3.63 -10.62 15.28
N VAL A 139 -4.19 -10.78 14.07
CA VAL A 139 -3.69 -10.13 12.84
C VAL A 139 -3.76 -8.60 12.94
N ASP A 140 -4.76 -8.06 13.64
CA ASP A 140 -4.90 -6.61 13.82
C ASP A 140 -3.78 -6.08 14.73
N VAL A 141 -3.41 -6.82 15.79
CA VAL A 141 -2.25 -6.51 16.65
C VAL A 141 -0.92 -6.62 15.89
N ASP A 142 -0.77 -7.63 15.04
CA ASP A 142 0.41 -7.78 14.20
C ASP A 142 0.56 -6.58 13.23
N ASN A 143 -0.55 -6.13 12.66
CA ASN A 143 -0.58 -4.94 11.80
C ASN A 143 -0.26 -3.66 12.59
N LEU A 144 -0.78 -3.54 13.81
CA LEU A 144 -0.52 -2.39 14.68
C LEU A 144 0.97 -2.28 15.04
N VAL A 145 1.58 -3.39 15.47
CA VAL A 145 3.02 -3.45 15.75
C VAL A 145 3.83 -3.12 14.51
N ARG A 146 3.46 -3.69 13.35
CA ARG A 146 4.16 -3.39 12.09
C ARG A 146 4.08 -1.90 11.76
N SER A 147 2.89 -1.31 11.87
CA SER A 147 2.69 0.13 11.61
C SER A 147 3.52 0.98 12.56
N HIS A 148 3.57 0.64 13.84
CA HIS A 148 4.38 1.36 14.82
C HIS A 148 5.87 1.23 14.53
N THR A 149 6.36 0.03 14.22
CA THR A 149 7.77 -0.16 13.83
C THR A 149 8.11 0.66 12.59
N SER A 150 7.25 0.68 11.56
CA SER A 150 7.47 1.50 10.36
C SER A 150 7.44 3.00 10.64
N ALA A 151 6.64 3.46 11.61
CA ALA A 151 6.60 4.87 12.01
C ALA A 151 7.82 5.28 12.84
N VAL A 152 8.31 4.38 13.71
CA VAL A 152 9.50 4.62 14.56
C VAL A 152 10.81 4.39 13.80
N SER A 153 10.81 3.54 12.77
CA SER A 153 11.95 3.34 11.87
C SER A 153 12.17 4.51 10.90
N SER A 154 11.62 5.69 11.18
CA SER A 154 12.13 6.95 10.61
C SER A 154 13.54 7.30 11.12
N VAL A 155 14.22 6.40 11.84
CA VAL A 155 15.68 6.39 11.92
C VAL A 155 16.16 6.30 10.49
N ASP A 156 16.60 7.43 9.98
CA ASP A 156 16.88 7.66 8.58
C ASP A 156 17.83 6.60 8.03
N ASP A 157 17.27 5.62 7.31
CA ASP A 157 18.04 4.61 6.58
C ASP A 157 19.06 5.30 5.65
N ASN A 158 18.79 6.55 5.24
CA ASN A 158 19.73 7.34 4.46
C ASN A 158 20.94 7.78 5.30
N ASP A 159 20.78 8.27 6.53
CA ASP A 159 21.88 8.57 7.44
C ASP A 159 22.73 7.33 7.76
N ALA A 160 22.08 6.17 7.98
CA ALA A 160 22.80 4.92 8.19
C ALA A 160 23.59 4.52 6.93
N THR A 161 22.96 4.61 5.76
CA THR A 161 23.60 4.33 4.46
C THR A 161 24.74 5.30 4.16
N ALA A 162 24.56 6.59 4.41
CA ALA A 162 25.57 7.62 4.22
C ALA A 162 26.79 7.38 5.12
N ARG A 163 26.57 6.92 6.36
CA ARG A 163 27.66 6.55 7.29
C ARG A 163 28.46 5.36 6.77
N GLU A 164 27.79 4.32 6.26
CA GLU A 164 28.46 3.17 5.66
C GLU A 164 29.23 3.54 4.38
N LEU A 165 28.67 4.42 3.54
CA LEU A 165 29.36 4.95 2.36
C LEU A 165 30.61 5.75 2.73
N ALA A 166 30.54 6.54 3.78
CA ALA A 166 31.69 7.30 4.30
C ALA A 166 32.76 6.36 4.89
N ALA A 167 32.35 5.34 5.65
CA ALA A 167 33.27 4.33 6.17
C ALA A 167 33.94 3.53 5.05
N PHE A 168 33.19 3.17 4.00
CA PHE A 168 33.71 2.50 2.82
C PHE A 168 34.74 3.34 2.08
N ALA A 169 34.47 4.63 1.85
CA ALA A 169 35.42 5.56 1.22
C ALA A 169 36.67 5.79 2.10
N ALA A 170 36.52 5.81 3.42
CA ALA A 170 37.64 5.98 4.35
C ALA A 170 38.53 4.72 4.47
N ALA A 171 37.99 3.53 4.19
CA ALA A 171 38.72 2.26 4.33
C ALA A 171 39.88 2.11 3.33
N ASP A 172 39.79 2.70 2.13
CA ASP A 172 40.88 2.75 1.15
C ASP A 172 40.67 3.97 0.22
N PRO A 173 41.66 4.87 0.04
CA PRO A 173 41.56 6.03 -0.85
C PRO A 173 41.23 5.71 -2.31
N GLU A 174 41.48 4.49 -2.78
CA GLU A 174 41.13 4.04 -4.13
C GLU A 174 39.69 3.47 -4.23
N ASN A 175 38.97 3.35 -3.11
CA ASN A 175 37.55 3.00 -3.11
C ASN A 175 36.72 4.13 -3.73
N ILE A 176 35.71 3.77 -4.52
CA ILE A 176 34.77 4.73 -5.13
C ILE A 176 33.35 4.31 -4.79
N SER A 177 32.56 5.26 -4.32
CA SER A 177 31.10 5.12 -4.20
C SER A 177 30.39 6.26 -4.91
N SER A 178 29.19 6.01 -5.44
CA SER A 178 28.33 7.08 -5.99
C SER A 178 26.87 6.76 -5.76
N VAL A 179 26.06 7.79 -5.54
CA VAL A 179 24.61 7.66 -5.32
C VAL A 179 23.88 8.41 -6.42
N ALA A 180 22.92 7.77 -7.08
CA ALA A 180 22.04 8.40 -8.06
C ALA A 180 20.60 8.37 -7.53
N GLU A 181 20.01 9.56 -7.46
CA GLU A 181 18.64 9.78 -7.03
C GLU A 181 17.70 9.80 -8.25
N THR A 182 16.45 9.42 -8.03
CA THR A 182 15.37 9.57 -9.00
C THR A 182 14.84 11.00 -9.02
N ASP A 183 14.10 11.38 -10.06
CA ASP A 183 13.47 12.71 -10.15
C ASP A 183 12.50 13.04 -8.98
N ALA A 184 12.10 12.02 -8.22
CA ALA A 184 11.26 12.15 -7.03
C ALA A 184 12.06 12.36 -5.73
N GLY A 185 13.40 12.39 -5.78
CA GLY A 185 14.27 12.50 -4.61
C GLY A 185 14.47 11.18 -3.84
N GLU A 186 14.04 10.05 -4.41
CA GLU A 186 14.28 8.72 -3.84
C GLU A 186 15.64 8.20 -4.33
N THR A 187 16.46 7.63 -3.44
CA THR A 187 17.74 7.00 -3.81
C THR A 187 17.50 5.80 -4.73
N GLY A 188 17.79 5.96 -6.02
CA GLY A 188 17.51 4.94 -7.04
C GLY A 188 18.63 3.91 -7.20
N VAL A 189 19.89 4.33 -7.08
CA VAL A 189 21.08 3.48 -7.37
C VAL A 189 22.26 3.88 -6.49
N ILE A 190 22.90 2.92 -5.80
CA ILE A 190 24.14 3.13 -5.02
C ILE A 190 25.27 2.30 -5.60
N SER A 191 26.25 2.91 -6.25
CA SER A 191 27.42 2.25 -6.83
C SER A 191 28.58 2.17 -5.85
N LEU A 192 29.27 1.02 -5.75
CA LEU A 192 30.43 0.77 -4.87
C LEU A 192 31.50 -0.04 -5.60
N ALA A 193 32.75 0.43 -5.62
CA ALA A 193 33.89 -0.28 -6.17
C ALA A 193 35.08 -0.21 -5.21
N THR A 194 35.55 -1.36 -4.74
CA THR A 194 36.76 -1.41 -3.90
C THR A 194 38.02 -1.19 -4.73
N ALA A 195 39.09 -0.73 -4.09
CA ALA A 195 40.43 -0.63 -4.67
C ALA A 195 40.90 -1.96 -5.27
N HIS A 196 40.64 -3.07 -4.58
CA HIS A 196 40.95 -4.40 -5.08
C HIS A 196 40.22 -4.72 -6.40
N MET A 197 38.90 -4.49 -6.46
CA MET A 197 38.11 -4.71 -7.67
C MET A 197 38.62 -3.87 -8.84
N ARG A 198 38.94 -2.60 -8.59
CA ARG A 198 39.48 -1.69 -9.62
C ARG A 198 40.85 -2.13 -10.12
N ARG A 199 41.76 -2.52 -9.22
CA ARG A 199 43.09 -3.03 -9.59
C ARG A 199 43.02 -4.35 -10.37
N THR A 200 42.15 -5.26 -9.95
CA THR A 200 41.94 -6.54 -10.64
C THR A 200 41.36 -6.33 -12.03
N PHE A 201 40.35 -5.47 -12.18
CA PHE A 201 39.77 -5.14 -13.49
C PHE A 201 40.76 -4.39 -14.40
N GLY A 202 41.61 -3.52 -13.83
CA GLY A 202 42.68 -2.84 -14.57
C GLY A 202 43.75 -3.80 -15.10
N ARG A 203 43.99 -4.93 -14.41
CA ARG A 203 44.96 -5.96 -14.83
C ARG A 203 44.36 -7.00 -15.77
N PHE A 204 43.09 -7.32 -15.62
CA PHE A 204 42.38 -8.37 -16.37
C PHE A 204 41.07 -7.82 -16.93
N CYS A 205 41.19 -6.91 -17.90
CA CYS A 205 40.05 -6.17 -18.46
C CYS A 205 39.11 -7.03 -19.33
N GLU A 206 39.54 -8.25 -19.68
CA GLU A 206 38.80 -9.27 -20.40
C GLU A 206 37.84 -10.08 -19.50
N VAL A 207 37.97 -9.97 -18.18
CA VAL A 207 37.16 -10.73 -17.22
C VAL A 207 36.00 -9.88 -16.69
N LEU A 208 34.79 -10.18 -17.16
CA LEU A 208 33.55 -9.64 -16.59
C LEU A 208 33.13 -10.50 -15.39
N LEU A 209 33.24 -9.95 -14.17
CA LEU A 209 32.72 -10.59 -12.96
C LEU A 209 31.29 -10.10 -12.70
N VAL A 210 30.31 -10.99 -12.87
CA VAL A 210 28.91 -10.75 -12.51
C VAL A 210 28.55 -11.70 -11.38
N ASP A 211 28.30 -11.14 -10.20
CA ASP A 211 27.62 -11.85 -9.12
C ASP A 211 26.18 -11.33 -9.03
N CYS A 212 25.24 -12.23 -8.75
CA CYS A 212 23.82 -11.93 -8.67
C CYS A 212 23.22 -12.69 -7.49
N SER A 213 22.85 -11.95 -6.45
CA SER A 213 22.14 -12.52 -5.31
C SER A 213 20.63 -12.44 -5.55
N HIS A 214 20.00 -13.58 -5.86
CA HIS A 214 18.54 -13.66 -6.04
C HIS A 214 17.86 -14.27 -4.81
N LYS A 215 17.05 -13.45 -4.12
CA LYS A 215 16.04 -13.85 -3.11
C LYS A 215 16.53 -14.64 -1.88
N THR A 216 17.60 -14.24 -1.20
CA THR A 216 18.01 -14.88 0.08
C THR A 216 17.57 -14.15 1.34
N ASN A 217 17.09 -12.90 1.27
CA ASN A 217 16.57 -12.17 2.44
C ASN A 217 15.17 -11.58 2.19
N ARG A 218 14.34 -11.57 3.24
CA ARG A 218 12.90 -11.19 3.20
C ARG A 218 12.65 -9.70 2.95
N CYS A 219 13.72 -8.92 2.86
CA CYS A 219 13.81 -7.53 2.47
C CYS A 219 15.04 -7.40 1.55
N VAL A 220 15.11 -6.35 0.72
CA VAL A 220 16.29 -5.86 -0.05
C VAL A 220 16.37 -6.34 -1.55
N PRO A 221 16.71 -5.45 -2.52
CA PRO A 221 16.45 -5.61 -3.96
C PRO A 221 17.45 -6.51 -4.71
N ASN A 222 17.24 -6.68 -6.03
CA ASN A 222 18.10 -7.49 -6.91
C ASN A 222 19.50 -6.88 -7.02
N ILE A 223 20.47 -7.35 -6.23
CA ILE A 223 21.86 -6.90 -6.35
C ILE A 223 22.49 -7.59 -7.58
N GLN A 224 22.76 -6.81 -8.62
CA GLN A 224 23.48 -7.24 -9.81
C GLN A 224 24.80 -6.48 -9.93
N PHE A 225 25.93 -7.19 -9.84
CA PHE A 225 27.26 -6.61 -10.04
C PHE A 225 27.59 -6.59 -11.54
N LEU A 226 27.72 -5.42 -12.17
CA LEU A 226 28.13 -5.30 -13.58
C LEU A 226 29.37 -4.39 -13.71
N LEU A 227 30.49 -4.95 -14.17
CA LEU A 227 31.70 -4.18 -14.53
C LEU A 227 31.80 -4.06 -16.05
N SER A 228 31.19 -3.02 -16.64
CA SER A 228 31.27 -2.77 -18.09
C SER A 228 32.18 -1.59 -18.43
N ARG A 229 32.85 -1.67 -19.58
CA ARG A 229 33.71 -0.62 -20.12
C ARG A 229 32.81 0.46 -20.76
N ILE A 230 32.47 1.51 -20.00
CA ILE A 230 31.87 2.72 -20.59
C ILE A 230 33.00 3.50 -21.30
N LYS A 231 32.68 4.09 -22.47
CA LYS A 231 33.61 4.80 -23.37
C LYS A 231 34.60 5.74 -22.64
N PRO A 232 35.78 6.01 -23.23
CA PRO A 232 36.81 6.84 -22.60
C PRO A 232 36.26 8.23 -22.25
N GLY A 233 36.26 8.56 -20.95
CA GLY A 233 35.77 9.84 -20.42
C GLY A 233 34.93 9.75 -19.14
N GLN A 234 34.52 8.55 -18.69
CA GLN A 234 33.85 8.35 -17.41
C GLN A 234 34.60 7.31 -16.56
N ASN A 235 34.77 7.60 -15.27
CA ASN A 235 35.41 6.69 -14.31
C ASN A 235 34.63 5.35 -14.24
N PRO A 236 35.33 4.21 -14.10
CA PRO A 236 34.69 2.91 -13.97
C PRO A 236 33.88 2.86 -12.67
N GLY A 237 32.56 3.02 -12.80
CA GLY A 237 31.61 2.90 -11.71
C GLY A 237 30.92 1.53 -11.78
N LEU A 238 30.79 0.89 -10.63
CA LEU A 238 30.07 -0.37 -10.50
C LEU A 238 28.59 -0.05 -10.28
N ILE A 239 27.74 -0.22 -11.28
CA ILE A 239 26.33 0.19 -11.23
C ILE A 239 25.54 -0.83 -10.41
N TYR A 240 24.94 -0.41 -9.30
CA TYR A 240 23.93 -1.21 -8.60
C TYR A 240 22.56 -0.81 -9.13
N PHE A 241 21.70 -1.78 -9.46
CA PHE A 241 20.28 -1.50 -9.66
C PHE A 241 19.54 -1.91 -8.38
N CYS A 242 18.82 -0.98 -7.74
CA CYS A 242 17.74 -1.34 -6.81
C CYS A 242 16.50 -1.76 -7.62
#